data_AF-A0A9N9EUH8-F1
#
_entry.id   AF-A0A9N9EUH8-F1
#
_cell.length_a   1.000
_cell.length_b   1.000
_cell.length_c   1.000
_cell.angle_alpha   90.00
_cell.angle_beta   90.00
_cell.angle_gamma   90.00
#
_symmetry.space_group_name_H-M   'P 1'
#
loop_
_entity.id
_entity.type
_entity.pdbx_description
1 polymer ?
#
loop_
_entity_poly.entity_id
_entity_poly.type
_entity_poly.pdbx_seq_one_letter_code
_entity_poly.pdbx_strand_id
1 'polypeptide(L)'
;DIFHHDVKSANILIDKDLNVKLSNFDLARFSDELTTSLSGQMKSIRWTAPEKLNATYVAYSREMDVYSFAIVMWEIAARKEPFYQISDNIEVSEKIKKGDRPSPNPNDIMPEYQRIMELGWAQSFRFRPTMQQIIHELHMLYKPVKTKYEKIKQIKSEKSYTLPPWKDVTTAINKKNYEEAIEGLELYVKSDTKEAYLARYYAGKLLYEGHDSVPPDEFQAMVYLREAADHLPASNFTPLAQYLYAHICLNGTHYDQDNGIRYLRMAVRASEKNALFLYGNILFNGEHGEQIN
;
A
#
# COMPACT_ATOMS: atom_id res chain seq x y z
N ASP A 1 -0.58 -9.67 -31.70
CA ASP A 1 -0.47 -9.33 -30.26
C ASP A 1 -1.79 -9.59 -29.56
N ILE A 2 -1.79 -9.52 -28.22
CA ILE A 2 -3.01 -9.53 -27.41
C ILE A 2 -3.09 -8.17 -26.72
N PHE A 3 -4.23 -7.49 -26.84
CA PHE A 3 -4.53 -6.23 -26.17
C PHE A 3 -5.49 -6.49 -25.02
N HIS A 4 -5.33 -5.79 -23.89
CA HIS A 4 -6.11 -6.11 -22.68
C HIS A 4 -7.47 -5.40 -22.65
N HIS A 5 -7.53 -4.14 -23.09
CA HIS A 5 -8.75 -3.32 -23.17
C HIS A 5 -9.38 -2.88 -21.83
N ASP A 6 -8.83 -3.30 -20.69
CA ASP A 6 -9.40 -2.99 -19.36
C ASP A 6 -8.32 -2.99 -18.28
N VAL A 7 -7.13 -2.43 -18.58
CA VAL A 7 -6.09 -2.27 -17.56
C VAL A 7 -6.54 -1.25 -16.52
N LYS A 8 -6.67 -1.69 -15.27
CA LYS A 8 -7.02 -0.87 -14.11
C LYS A 8 -6.57 -1.54 -12.82
N SER A 9 -6.45 -0.78 -11.74
CA SER A 9 -6.05 -1.30 -10.42
C SER A 9 -6.88 -2.51 -9.97
N ALA A 10 -8.20 -2.47 -10.15
CA ALA A 10 -9.11 -3.58 -9.81
C ALA A 10 -8.86 -4.90 -10.56
N ASN A 11 -8.16 -4.84 -11.71
CA ASN A 11 -7.79 -6.02 -12.49
C ASN A 11 -6.33 -6.46 -12.23
N ILE A 12 -5.63 -5.84 -11.28
CA ILE A 12 -4.28 -6.20 -10.86
C ILE A 12 -4.37 -6.89 -9.49
N LEU A 13 -4.09 -8.18 -9.48
CA LEU A 13 -4.14 -9.01 -8.28
C LEU A 13 -2.77 -9.09 -7.64
N ILE A 14 -2.74 -9.15 -6.30
CA ILE A 14 -1.53 -9.29 -5.51
C ILE A 14 -1.75 -10.48 -4.56
N ASP A 15 -0.82 -11.43 -4.56
CA ASP A 15 -0.86 -12.55 -3.61
C ASP A 15 -0.15 -12.22 -2.28
N LYS A 16 -0.19 -13.18 -1.34
CA LYS A 16 0.43 -13.05 -0.01
C LYS A 16 1.95 -12.79 -0.04
N ASP A 17 2.61 -13.16 -1.14
CA ASP A 17 4.04 -13.04 -1.34
C ASP A 17 4.38 -11.79 -2.17
N LEU A 18 3.41 -10.89 -2.37
CA LEU A 18 3.49 -9.66 -3.16
C LEU A 18 3.77 -9.89 -4.65
N ASN A 19 3.43 -11.06 -5.19
CA ASN A 19 3.49 -11.27 -6.63
C ASN A 19 2.28 -10.59 -7.30
N VAL A 20 2.58 -9.76 -8.29
CA VAL A 20 1.59 -8.99 -9.04
C VAL A 20 1.17 -9.76 -10.29
N LYS A 21 -0.13 -9.92 -10.53
CA LYS A 21 -0.67 -10.58 -11.72
C LYS A 21 -1.81 -9.77 -12.33
N LEU A 22 -1.75 -9.57 -13.64
CA LEU A 22 -2.85 -8.98 -14.39
C LEU A 22 -3.96 -10.03 -14.61
N SER A 23 -5.22 -9.61 -14.53
CA SER A 23 -6.40 -10.47 -14.57
C SER A 23 -7.52 -9.84 -15.41
N ASN A 24 -8.64 -10.54 -15.55
CA ASN A 24 -9.83 -10.07 -16.28
C ASN A 24 -9.56 -9.78 -17.78
N PHE A 25 -9.33 -10.85 -18.53
CA PHE A 25 -9.08 -10.83 -19.97
C PHE A 25 -10.36 -10.97 -20.80
N ASP A 26 -11.55 -10.77 -20.22
CA ASP A 26 -12.84 -10.95 -20.91
C ASP A 26 -12.97 -10.02 -22.14
N LEU A 27 -12.34 -8.84 -22.03
CA LEU A 27 -12.29 -7.82 -23.07
C LEU A 27 -11.03 -7.91 -23.93
N ALA A 28 -10.11 -8.82 -23.61
CA ALA A 28 -8.86 -8.95 -24.33
C ALA A 28 -9.07 -9.51 -25.73
N ARG A 29 -8.36 -8.98 -26.72
CA ARG A 29 -8.53 -9.33 -28.13
C ARG A 29 -7.19 -9.47 -28.81
N PHE A 30 -7.15 -10.31 -29.84
CA PHE A 30 -6.01 -10.32 -30.75
C PHE A 30 -6.01 -9.07 -31.62
N SER A 31 -4.82 -8.68 -32.09
CA SER A 31 -4.62 -7.47 -32.89
C SER A 31 -5.40 -7.43 -34.22
N ASP A 32 -5.83 -8.59 -34.72
CA ASP A 32 -6.62 -8.78 -35.93
C ASP A 32 -8.13 -8.92 -35.68
N GLU A 33 -8.58 -8.89 -34.42
CA GLU A 33 -9.98 -8.99 -34.05
C GLU A 33 -10.68 -7.62 -33.97
N LEU A 34 -12.00 -7.62 -34.17
CA LEU A 34 -12.81 -6.41 -34.06
C LEU A 34 -12.83 -5.88 -32.62
N THR A 35 -12.75 -4.56 -32.50
CA THR A 35 -12.78 -3.89 -31.21
C THR A 35 -14.17 -3.92 -30.59
N THR A 36 -14.22 -4.08 -29.27
CA THR A 36 -15.45 -3.94 -28.50
C THR A 36 -15.95 -2.50 -28.47
N SER A 37 -17.27 -2.34 -28.59
CA SER A 37 -17.97 -1.09 -28.31
C SER A 37 -17.80 -0.71 -26.83
N LEU A 38 -17.75 0.59 -26.54
CA LEU A 38 -17.76 1.11 -25.18
C LEU A 38 -19.13 0.98 -24.48
N SER A 39 -20.18 0.57 -25.20
CA SER A 39 -21.53 0.38 -24.66
C SER A 39 -21.51 -0.61 -23.49
N GLY A 40 -21.66 -0.09 -22.26
CA GLY A 40 -21.64 -0.88 -21.02
C GLY A 40 -20.37 -0.73 -20.16
N GLN A 41 -19.33 -0.03 -20.63
CA GLN A 41 -18.05 0.14 -19.92
C GLN A 41 -17.97 1.42 -19.06
N MET A 42 -19.11 1.93 -18.55
CA MET A 42 -19.10 3.16 -17.75
C MET A 42 -18.17 3.09 -16.52
N LYS A 43 -17.95 1.88 -16.00
CA LYS A 43 -17.06 1.63 -14.85
C LYS A 43 -15.56 1.74 -15.15
N SER A 44 -15.15 1.77 -16.43
CA SER A 44 -13.74 1.83 -16.83
C SER A 44 -13.34 3.17 -17.46
N ILE A 45 -14.26 4.14 -17.55
CA ILE A 45 -14.05 5.44 -18.22
C ILE A 45 -12.79 6.16 -17.71
N ARG A 46 -12.56 6.13 -16.39
CA ARG A 46 -11.44 6.80 -15.71
C ARG A 46 -10.05 6.30 -16.14
N TRP A 47 -9.96 5.09 -16.67
CA TRP A 47 -8.73 4.47 -17.19
C TRP A 47 -8.67 4.45 -18.72
N THR A 48 -9.73 4.89 -19.39
CA THR A 48 -9.86 4.74 -20.84
C THR A 48 -9.18 5.88 -21.57
N ALA A 49 -8.36 5.55 -22.58
CA ALA A 49 -7.66 6.53 -23.39
C ALA A 49 -8.61 7.49 -24.15
N PRO A 50 -8.24 8.77 -24.35
CA PRO A 50 -9.12 9.78 -24.94
C PRO A 50 -9.59 9.43 -26.35
N GLU A 51 -8.74 8.83 -27.18
CA GLU A 51 -9.09 8.40 -28.53
C GLU A 51 -10.17 7.30 -28.54
N LYS A 52 -10.20 6.45 -27.51
CA LYS A 52 -11.25 5.43 -27.34
C LYS A 52 -12.56 6.06 -26.90
N LEU A 53 -12.51 7.11 -26.07
CA LEU A 53 -13.69 7.87 -25.64
C LEU A 53 -14.29 8.74 -26.76
N ASN A 54 -13.49 9.17 -27.74
CA ASN A 54 -13.92 10.06 -28.83
C ASN A 54 -14.68 9.35 -29.95
N ALA A 55 -14.58 8.02 -30.06
CA ALA A 55 -15.17 7.29 -31.17
C ALA A 55 -15.81 5.98 -30.69
N THR A 56 -17.05 5.74 -31.10
CA THR A 56 -17.77 4.49 -30.82
C THR A 56 -17.06 3.28 -31.42
N TYR A 57 -16.43 3.46 -32.59
CA TYR A 57 -15.70 2.43 -33.32
C TYR A 57 -14.30 2.93 -33.65
N VAL A 58 -13.35 2.67 -32.77
CA VAL A 58 -11.92 2.90 -33.02
C VAL A 58 -11.14 1.62 -32.74
N ALA A 59 -10.23 1.30 -33.66
CA ALA A 59 -9.28 0.21 -33.54
C ALA A 59 -8.48 0.37 -32.25
N TYR A 60 -8.44 -0.67 -31.42
CA TYR A 60 -7.73 -0.65 -30.16
C TYR A 60 -6.25 -0.78 -30.46
N SER A 61 -5.42 -0.09 -29.69
CA SER A 61 -3.99 -0.07 -29.93
C SER A 61 -3.23 -0.26 -28.63
N ARG A 62 -1.96 -0.66 -28.74
CA ARG A 62 -1.08 -0.87 -27.57
C ARG A 62 -0.95 0.39 -26.71
N GLU A 63 -1.00 1.55 -27.37
CA GLU A 63 -0.89 2.86 -26.73
C GLU A 63 -2.10 3.18 -25.82
N MET A 64 -3.26 2.55 -26.05
CA MET A 64 -4.41 2.66 -25.16
C MET A 64 -4.17 1.91 -23.85
N ASP A 65 -3.60 0.69 -23.89
CA ASP A 65 -3.19 -0.04 -22.68
C ASP A 65 -2.07 0.71 -21.93
N VAL A 66 -1.17 1.40 -22.64
CA VAL A 66 -0.14 2.27 -22.03
C VAL A 66 -0.77 3.44 -21.28
N TYR A 67 -1.80 4.09 -21.84
CA TYR A 67 -2.53 5.15 -21.14
C TYR A 67 -3.16 4.63 -19.86
N SER A 68 -3.85 3.50 -19.95
CA SER A 68 -4.49 2.87 -18.80
C SER A 68 -3.49 2.50 -17.71
N PHE A 69 -2.31 1.98 -18.08
CA PHE A 69 -1.21 1.71 -17.14
C PHE A 69 -0.69 2.98 -16.45
N ALA A 70 -0.58 4.11 -17.16
CA ALA A 70 -0.18 5.37 -16.55
C ALA A 70 -1.21 5.88 -15.51
N ILE A 71 -2.50 5.67 -15.75
CA ILE A 71 -3.54 5.96 -14.76
C ILE A 71 -3.40 5.04 -13.53
N VAL A 72 -3.06 3.76 -13.71
CA VAL A 72 -2.75 2.86 -12.59
C VAL A 72 -1.55 3.33 -11.79
N MET A 73 -0.49 3.83 -12.44
CA MET A 73 0.65 4.42 -11.73
C MET A 73 0.22 5.60 -10.86
N TRP A 74 -0.69 6.44 -11.38
CA TRP A 74 -1.28 7.53 -10.61
C TRP A 74 -2.06 7.03 -9.40
N GLU A 75 -2.89 5.98 -9.55
CA GLU A 75 -3.66 5.40 -8.44
C GLU A 75 -2.77 4.87 -7.33
N ILE A 76 -1.67 4.18 -7.69
CA ILE A 76 -0.70 3.65 -6.72
C ILE A 76 -0.10 4.79 -5.89
N ALA A 77 0.25 5.88 -6.55
CA ALA A 77 0.83 7.05 -5.91
C ALA A 77 -0.19 7.81 -5.05
N ALA A 78 -1.37 8.11 -5.60
CA ALA A 78 -2.38 8.94 -4.94
C ALA A 78 -3.22 8.18 -3.92
N ARG A 79 -3.23 6.84 -3.97
CA ARG A 79 -4.09 5.93 -3.18
C ARG A 79 -5.57 6.32 -3.22
N LYS A 80 -6.03 6.77 -4.39
CA LYS A 80 -7.39 7.26 -4.65
C LYS A 80 -7.85 6.79 -6.03
N GLU A 81 -9.16 6.79 -6.23
CA GLU A 81 -9.74 6.59 -7.57
C GLU A 81 -9.41 7.79 -8.48
N PRO A 82 -9.11 7.58 -9.78
CA PRO A 82 -8.81 8.69 -10.68
C PRO A 82 -10.03 9.62 -10.82
N PHE A 83 -9.82 10.92 -10.65
CA PHE A 83 -10.91 11.92 -10.57
C PHE A 83 -11.91 11.67 -9.43
N TYR A 84 -11.46 11.18 -8.26
CA TYR A 84 -12.32 10.89 -7.09
C TYR A 84 -13.25 12.04 -6.67
N GLN A 85 -12.93 13.28 -7.01
CA GLN A 85 -13.72 14.48 -6.73
C GLN A 85 -14.94 14.67 -7.65
N ILE A 86 -15.09 13.83 -8.69
CA ILE A 86 -16.15 13.92 -9.69
C ILE A 86 -16.93 12.61 -9.71
N SER A 87 -18.22 12.65 -9.39
CA SER A 87 -19.06 11.45 -9.35
C SER A 87 -19.58 11.03 -10.73
N ASP A 88 -19.81 11.98 -11.64
CA ASP A 88 -20.36 11.71 -12.97
C ASP A 88 -19.28 11.29 -13.97
N ASN A 89 -19.35 10.06 -14.47
CA ASN A 89 -18.41 9.55 -15.45
C ASN A 89 -18.53 10.23 -16.83
N ILE A 90 -19.67 10.85 -17.15
CA ILE A 90 -19.81 11.64 -18.38
C ILE A 90 -18.94 12.90 -18.27
N GLU A 91 -19.01 13.60 -17.14
CA GLU A 91 -18.15 14.75 -16.86
C GLU A 91 -16.66 14.36 -16.92
N VAL A 92 -16.28 13.25 -16.29
CA VAL A 92 -14.90 12.73 -16.34
C VAL A 92 -14.46 12.45 -17.77
N SER A 93 -15.31 11.79 -18.58
CA SER A 93 -15.03 11.51 -19.99
C SER A 93 -14.75 12.80 -20.77
N GLU A 94 -15.58 13.83 -20.60
CA GLU A 94 -15.39 15.11 -21.27
C GLU A 94 -14.09 15.83 -20.83
N LYS A 95 -13.71 15.72 -19.56
CA LYS A 95 -12.44 16.22 -19.04
C LYS A 95 -11.24 15.52 -19.66
N ILE A 96 -11.25 14.17 -19.71
CA ILE A 96 -10.18 13.38 -20.32
C ILE A 96 -10.02 13.75 -21.80
N LYS A 97 -11.13 13.89 -22.54
CA LYS A 97 -11.13 14.29 -23.95
C LYS A 97 -10.52 15.69 -24.16
N LYS A 98 -10.72 16.62 -23.21
CA LYS A 98 -10.15 17.98 -23.23
C LYS A 98 -8.67 18.04 -22.80
N GLY A 99 -8.11 16.95 -22.29
CA GLY A 99 -6.71 16.90 -21.86
C GLY A 99 -6.50 17.02 -20.35
N ASP A 100 -7.58 17.12 -19.56
CA ASP A 100 -7.46 17.12 -18.10
C ASP A 100 -6.92 15.77 -17.63
N ARG A 101 -6.14 15.80 -16.54
CA ARG A 101 -5.61 14.61 -15.87
C ARG A 101 -5.95 14.67 -14.38
N PRO A 102 -6.01 13.52 -13.68
CA PRO A 102 -6.11 13.51 -12.24
C PRO A 102 -4.97 14.36 -11.62
N SER A 103 -5.30 15.28 -10.72
CA SER A 103 -4.26 16.10 -10.07
C SER A 103 -3.35 15.18 -9.26
N PRO A 104 -2.04 15.13 -9.52
CA PRO A 104 -1.13 14.52 -8.56
C PRO A 104 -1.13 15.38 -7.29
N ASN A 105 -1.07 14.75 -6.12
CA ASN A 105 -0.56 15.43 -4.93
C ASN A 105 0.97 15.49 -5.11
N PRO A 106 1.60 16.65 -5.32
CA PRO A 106 2.98 16.71 -5.79
C PRO A 106 4.02 16.21 -4.78
N ASN A 107 3.64 16.12 -3.49
CA ASN A 107 4.59 15.83 -2.42
C ASN A 107 4.93 14.34 -2.26
N ASP A 108 4.23 13.44 -2.97
CA ASP A 108 4.28 11.99 -2.71
C ASP A 108 4.92 11.16 -3.85
N ILE A 109 5.32 11.79 -4.97
CA ILE A 109 5.81 11.07 -6.17
C ILE A 109 7.22 11.53 -6.54
N MET A 110 8.17 10.60 -6.71
CA MET A 110 9.49 10.96 -7.24
C MET A 110 9.37 11.50 -8.68
N PRO A 111 10.09 12.58 -9.04
CA PRO A 111 9.98 13.23 -10.34
C PRO A 111 10.13 12.28 -11.53
N GLU A 112 10.94 11.24 -11.40
CA GLU A 112 11.18 10.25 -12.46
C GLU A 112 9.94 9.37 -12.72
N TYR A 113 9.24 8.94 -11.67
CA TYR A 113 7.97 8.21 -11.83
C TYR A 113 6.87 9.12 -12.38
N GLN A 114 6.84 10.38 -11.93
CA GLN A 114 5.92 11.37 -12.47
C GLN A 114 6.12 11.57 -13.97
N ARG A 115 7.37 11.69 -14.44
CA ARG A 115 7.67 11.82 -15.88
C ARG A 115 7.20 10.62 -16.69
N ILE A 116 7.43 9.39 -16.21
CA ILE A 116 6.99 8.17 -16.91
C ILE A 116 5.47 8.13 -17.02
N MET A 117 4.78 8.42 -15.91
CA MET A 117 3.33 8.54 -15.85
C MET A 117 2.82 9.61 -16.82
N GLU A 118 3.45 10.78 -16.84
CA GLU A 118 3.05 11.90 -17.70
C GLU A 118 3.21 11.63 -19.20
N LEU A 119 4.26 10.90 -19.58
CA LEU A 119 4.44 10.43 -20.95
C LEU A 119 3.43 9.34 -21.30
N GLY A 120 3.16 8.41 -20.38
CA GLY A 120 2.22 7.31 -20.59
C GLY A 120 0.78 7.77 -20.82
N TRP A 121 0.32 8.85 -20.15
CA TRP A 121 -1.03 9.39 -20.33
C TRP A 121 -1.12 10.55 -21.33
N ALA A 122 -0.14 10.72 -22.22
CA ALA A 122 -0.14 11.82 -23.19
C ALA A 122 -1.43 11.83 -24.04
N GLN A 123 -1.94 13.04 -24.34
CA GLN A 123 -3.22 13.19 -25.04
C GLN A 123 -3.21 12.51 -26.41
N SER A 124 -2.14 12.75 -27.19
CA SER A 124 -1.93 12.04 -28.46
C SER A 124 -1.19 10.73 -28.19
N PHE A 125 -1.79 9.62 -28.63
CA PHE A 125 -1.24 8.28 -28.49
C PHE A 125 0.18 8.14 -29.07
N ARG A 126 0.53 8.94 -30.09
CA ARG A 126 1.84 8.93 -30.74
C ARG A 126 3.00 9.37 -29.84
N PHE A 127 2.72 10.13 -28.78
CA PHE A 127 3.73 10.57 -27.82
C PHE A 127 3.89 9.62 -26.65
N ARG A 128 3.03 8.59 -26.54
CA ARG A 128 3.14 7.61 -25.49
C ARG A 128 4.29 6.66 -25.81
N PRO A 129 5.18 6.38 -24.84
CA PRO A 129 6.23 5.38 -25.03
C PRO A 129 5.62 3.99 -25.15
N THR A 130 6.35 3.07 -25.75
CA THR A 130 6.02 1.65 -25.73
C THR A 130 6.10 1.11 -24.30
N MET A 131 5.34 0.05 -24.01
CA MET A 131 5.43 -0.63 -22.72
C MET A 131 6.86 -1.13 -22.43
N GLN A 132 7.59 -1.56 -23.46
CA GLN A 132 9.00 -1.96 -23.33
C GLN A 132 9.90 -0.81 -22.87
N GLN A 133 9.69 0.40 -23.40
CA GLN A 133 10.41 1.60 -22.95
C GLN A 133 10.05 1.95 -21.51
N ILE A 134 8.77 1.89 -21.13
CA ILE A 134 8.31 2.09 -19.74
C ILE A 134 8.97 1.08 -18.80
N ILE A 135 8.96 -0.22 -19.15
CA ILE A 135 9.60 -1.27 -18.35
C ILE A 135 11.10 -1.00 -18.18
N HIS A 136 11.78 -0.59 -19.25
CA HIS A 136 13.19 -0.26 -19.18
C HIS A 136 13.46 0.91 -18.22
N GLU A 137 12.71 2.00 -18.35
CA GLU A 137 12.78 3.18 -17.48
C GLU A 137 12.53 2.81 -16.01
N LEU A 138 11.44 2.08 -15.72
CA LEU A 138 11.10 1.62 -14.36
C LEU A 138 12.17 0.68 -13.79
N HIS A 139 12.74 -0.22 -14.60
CA HIS A 139 13.84 -1.07 -14.17
C HIS A 139 15.10 -0.28 -13.83
N MET A 140 15.41 0.78 -14.58
CA MET A 140 16.55 1.65 -14.29
C MET A 140 16.37 2.40 -12.96
N LEU A 141 15.14 2.82 -12.63
CA LEU A 141 14.81 3.42 -11.33
C LEU A 141 14.83 2.39 -10.19
N TYR A 142 14.35 1.18 -10.44
CA TYR A 142 14.25 0.13 -9.43
C TYR A 142 15.59 -0.54 -9.11
N LYS A 143 16.48 -0.72 -10.10
CA LYS A 143 17.75 -1.48 -9.93
C LYS A 143 18.63 -0.96 -8.79
N PRO A 144 18.87 0.37 -8.63
CA PRO A 144 19.63 0.90 -7.50
C PRO A 144 18.94 0.63 -6.16
N VAL A 145 17.62 0.78 -6.10
CA VAL A 145 16.81 0.54 -4.89
C VAL A 145 16.85 -0.92 -4.50
N LYS A 146 16.63 -1.83 -5.45
CA LYS A 146 16.75 -3.28 -5.26
C LYS A 146 18.14 -3.69 -4.79
N THR A 147 19.19 -3.20 -5.46
CA THR A 147 20.58 -3.52 -5.09
C THR A 147 20.89 -3.01 -3.68
N LYS A 148 20.43 -1.82 -3.31
CA LYS A 148 20.59 -1.28 -1.95
C LYS A 148 19.81 -2.12 -0.94
N TYR A 149 18.57 -2.49 -1.23
CA TYR A 149 17.74 -3.33 -0.38
C TYR A 149 18.32 -4.73 -0.21
N GLU A 150 18.80 -5.37 -1.28
CA GLU A 150 19.45 -6.67 -1.26
C GLU A 150 20.77 -6.62 -0.51
N LYS A 151 21.60 -5.58 -0.70
CA LYS A 151 22.79 -5.36 0.13
C LYS A 151 22.44 -5.16 1.60
N ILE A 152 21.40 -4.38 1.91
CA ILE A 152 20.91 -4.23 3.29
C ILE A 152 20.44 -5.58 3.84
N LYS A 153 19.71 -6.37 3.05
CA LYS A 153 19.23 -7.70 3.43
C LYS A 153 20.38 -8.69 3.61
N GLN A 154 21.43 -8.60 2.79
CA GLN A 154 22.63 -9.44 2.84
C GLN A 154 23.55 -9.05 4.00
N ILE A 155 23.78 -7.76 4.25
CA ILE A 155 24.43 -7.26 5.46
C ILE A 155 23.65 -7.69 6.71
N LYS A 156 22.31 -7.69 6.61
CA LYS A 156 21.39 -8.22 7.63
C LYS A 156 21.31 -9.75 7.68
N SER A 157 21.96 -10.51 6.79
CA SER A 157 21.99 -11.98 6.82
C SER A 157 23.38 -12.56 7.07
N GLU A 158 24.45 -11.82 6.74
CA GLU A 158 25.85 -12.24 6.91
C GLU A 158 26.44 -11.89 8.28
N LYS A 159 25.81 -10.99 9.05
CA LYS A 159 26.10 -10.92 10.48
C LYS A 159 25.61 -12.23 11.11
N SER A 160 26.52 -13.11 11.49
CA SER A 160 26.26 -14.17 12.48
C SER A 160 25.80 -13.50 13.76
N TYR A 161 24.49 -13.29 13.92
CA TYR A 161 23.94 -12.67 15.10
C TYR A 161 23.92 -13.71 16.22
N THR A 162 24.85 -13.59 17.16
CA THR A 162 24.66 -14.16 18.48
C THR A 162 23.53 -13.39 19.14
N LEU A 163 22.38 -14.04 19.34
CA LEU A 163 21.27 -13.43 20.07
C LEU A 163 21.73 -13.09 21.49
N PRO A 164 21.58 -11.83 21.96
CA PRO A 164 21.80 -11.53 23.36
C PRO A 164 20.75 -12.28 24.19
N PRO A 165 21.04 -12.66 25.45
CA PRO A 165 20.04 -13.19 26.35
C PRO A 165 18.80 -12.28 26.41
N TRP A 166 17.60 -12.85 26.27
CA TRP A 166 16.35 -12.08 26.27
C TRP A 166 16.19 -11.20 27.53
N LYS A 167 16.74 -11.66 28.65
CA LYS A 167 16.78 -10.90 29.91
C LYS A 167 17.54 -9.57 29.78
N ASP A 168 18.57 -9.52 28.94
CA ASP A 168 19.37 -8.30 28.75
C ASP A 168 18.58 -7.29 27.93
N VAL A 169 17.91 -7.74 26.87
CA VAL A 169 17.00 -6.91 26.05
C VAL A 169 15.88 -6.32 26.92
N THR A 170 15.20 -7.14 27.73
CA THR A 170 14.16 -6.65 28.64
C THR A 170 14.70 -5.74 29.73
N THR A 171 15.94 -5.94 30.18
CA THR A 171 16.61 -5.05 31.13
C THR A 171 16.90 -3.69 30.49
N ALA A 172 17.35 -3.65 29.24
CA ALA A 172 17.56 -2.42 28.49
C ALA A 172 16.26 -1.62 28.35
N ILE A 173 15.15 -2.28 27.99
CA ILE A 173 13.81 -1.66 27.94
C ILE A 173 13.45 -1.05 29.30
N ASN A 174 13.58 -1.82 30.39
CA ASN A 174 13.22 -1.36 31.74
C ASN A 174 14.11 -0.19 32.23
N LYS A 175 15.38 -0.18 31.82
CA LYS A 175 16.32 0.92 32.10
C LYS A 175 16.15 2.12 31.16
N LYS A 176 15.22 2.06 30.20
CA LYS A 176 15.03 3.06 29.14
C LYS A 176 16.28 3.28 28.29
N ASN A 177 17.13 2.26 28.17
CA ASN A 177 18.23 2.25 27.21
C ASN A 177 17.67 1.80 25.85
N TYR A 178 16.97 2.71 25.16
CA TYR A 178 16.20 2.37 23.97
C TYR A 178 17.06 2.00 22.77
N GLU A 179 18.29 2.51 22.69
CA GLU A 179 19.24 2.16 21.63
C GLU A 179 19.67 0.70 21.75
N GLU A 180 20.14 0.29 22.93
CA GLU A 180 20.48 -1.12 23.20
C GLU A 180 19.25 -2.04 23.09
N ALA A 181 18.09 -1.57 23.55
CA ALA A 181 16.85 -2.32 23.46
C ALA A 181 16.45 -2.57 22.00
N ILE A 182 16.42 -1.55 21.14
CA ILE A 182 15.98 -1.71 19.75
C ILE A 182 16.95 -2.58 18.95
N GLU A 183 18.26 -2.46 19.20
CA GLU A 183 19.26 -3.34 18.60
C GLU A 183 19.01 -4.81 18.95
N GLY A 184 18.85 -5.12 20.24
CA GLY A 184 18.56 -6.48 20.69
C GLY A 184 17.24 -7.02 20.13
N LEU A 185 16.18 -6.21 20.17
CA LEU A 185 14.85 -6.57 19.65
C LEU A 185 14.90 -6.88 18.16
N GLU A 186 15.61 -6.07 17.36
CA GLU A 186 15.77 -6.31 15.93
C GLU A 186 16.43 -7.65 15.59
N LEU A 187 17.32 -8.16 16.45
CA LEU A 187 17.92 -9.47 16.28
C LEU A 187 16.89 -10.58 16.52
N TYR A 188 16.09 -10.44 17.58
CA TYR A 188 15.01 -11.39 17.87
C TYR A 188 13.93 -11.39 16.79
N VAL A 189 13.58 -10.23 16.23
CA VAL A 189 12.63 -10.12 15.09
C VAL A 189 13.07 -10.96 13.90
N LYS A 190 14.38 -11.02 13.65
CA LYS A 190 15.00 -11.77 12.52
C LYS A 190 15.27 -13.25 12.84
N SER A 191 15.00 -13.69 14.07
CA SER A 191 15.27 -15.06 14.53
C SER A 191 14.02 -15.94 14.49
N ASP A 192 14.21 -17.25 14.49
CA ASP A 192 13.14 -18.27 14.61
C ASP A 192 12.84 -18.64 16.07
N THR A 193 13.17 -17.77 17.02
CA THR A 193 12.94 -18.03 18.45
C THR A 193 11.49 -17.77 18.85
N LYS A 194 11.06 -18.36 19.97
CA LYS A 194 9.71 -18.14 20.53
C LYS A 194 9.49 -16.68 20.96
N GLU A 195 10.55 -15.95 21.26
CA GLU A 195 10.53 -14.53 21.62
C GLU A 195 10.34 -13.60 20.41
N ALA A 196 10.45 -14.10 19.17
CA ALA A 196 10.47 -13.27 17.97
C ALA A 196 9.22 -12.38 17.80
N TYR A 197 8.03 -12.89 18.12
CA TYR A 197 6.79 -12.08 18.06
C TYR A 197 6.63 -11.12 19.23
N LEU A 198 7.16 -11.49 20.40
CA LEU A 198 7.21 -10.57 21.55
C LEU A 198 8.20 -9.43 21.27
N ALA A 199 9.31 -9.71 20.60
CA ALA A 199 10.25 -8.70 20.15
C ALA A 199 9.61 -7.73 19.14
N ARG A 200 8.79 -8.22 18.21
CA ARG A 200 8.00 -7.36 17.31
C ARG A 200 7.06 -6.44 18.07
N TYR A 201 6.36 -6.93 19.09
CA TYR A 201 5.53 -6.08 19.94
C TYR A 201 6.33 -4.94 20.59
N TYR A 202 7.44 -5.26 21.25
CA TYR A 202 8.26 -4.25 21.93
C TYR A 202 8.93 -3.28 20.95
N ALA A 203 9.46 -3.78 19.82
CA ALA A 203 10.07 -2.94 18.79
C ALA A 203 9.04 -2.03 18.14
N GLY A 204 7.87 -2.58 17.80
CA GLY A 204 6.78 -1.81 17.21
C GLY A 204 6.27 -0.73 18.16
N LYS A 205 6.14 -1.03 19.46
CA LYS A 205 5.81 -0.02 20.47
C LYS A 205 6.86 1.09 20.56
N LEU A 206 8.15 0.76 20.64
CA LEU A 206 9.23 1.75 20.72
C LEU A 206 9.26 2.67 19.50
N LEU A 207 9.13 2.11 18.30
CA LEU A 207 9.09 2.86 17.05
C LEU A 207 7.82 3.71 16.93
N TYR A 208 6.71 3.29 17.52
CA TYR A 208 5.49 4.09 17.56
C TYR A 208 5.61 5.28 18.52
N GLU A 209 6.13 5.04 19.72
CA GLU A 209 6.26 6.09 20.75
C GLU A 209 7.34 7.11 20.39
N GLY A 210 8.46 6.66 19.81
CA GLY A 210 9.61 7.50 19.49
C GLY A 210 10.34 8.00 20.75
N HIS A 211 11.67 7.97 20.71
CA HIS A 211 12.55 8.43 21.79
C HIS A 211 13.79 9.14 21.23
N ASP A 212 14.51 9.88 22.08
CA ASP A 212 15.67 10.69 21.68
C ASP A 212 16.72 9.91 20.88
N SER A 213 16.96 8.64 21.24
CA SER A 213 17.92 7.76 20.54
C SER A 213 17.28 6.84 19.49
N VAL A 214 15.95 6.76 19.42
CA VAL A 214 15.20 5.90 18.50
C VAL A 214 14.04 6.71 17.93
N PRO A 215 14.22 7.41 16.80
CA PRO A 215 13.17 8.26 16.23
C PRO A 215 11.94 7.43 15.87
N PRO A 216 10.74 8.04 15.89
CA PRO A 216 9.52 7.32 15.54
C PRO A 216 9.53 6.88 14.06
N ASP A 217 9.03 5.67 13.82
CA ASP A 217 8.81 5.08 12.50
C ASP A 217 7.44 4.38 12.52
N GLU A 218 6.39 5.15 12.20
CA GLU A 218 5.00 4.67 12.27
C GLU A 218 4.75 3.48 11.33
N PHE A 219 5.33 3.49 10.13
CA PHE A 219 5.15 2.42 9.15
C PHE A 219 5.78 1.11 9.65
N GLN A 220 7.03 1.17 10.11
CA GLN A 220 7.71 -0.02 10.62
C GLN A 220 7.08 -0.52 11.93
N ALA A 221 6.60 0.41 12.77
CA ALA A 221 5.82 0.09 13.96
C ALA A 221 4.54 -0.68 13.61
N MET A 222 3.78 -0.18 12.63
CA MET A 222 2.56 -0.82 12.15
C MET A 222 2.81 -2.26 11.67
N VAL A 223 3.87 -2.47 10.88
CA VAL A 223 4.25 -3.81 10.39
C VAL A 223 4.52 -4.76 11.55
N TYR A 224 5.35 -4.35 12.51
CA TYR A 224 5.69 -5.20 13.66
C TYR A 224 4.50 -5.47 14.58
N LEU A 225 3.67 -4.46 14.85
CA LEU A 225 2.51 -4.60 15.72
C LEU A 225 1.43 -5.49 15.11
N ARG A 226 1.23 -5.43 13.79
CA ARG A 226 0.34 -6.38 13.08
C ARG A 226 0.83 -7.82 13.22
N GLU A 227 2.09 -8.06 12.91
CA GLU A 227 2.67 -9.40 13.02
C GLU A 227 2.57 -9.95 14.45
N ALA A 228 2.82 -9.10 15.46
CA ALA A 228 2.64 -9.45 16.86
C ALA A 228 1.16 -9.73 17.22
N ALA A 229 0.23 -8.90 16.75
CA ALA A 229 -1.20 -9.07 17.01
C ALA A 229 -1.78 -10.38 16.45
N ASP A 230 -1.23 -10.84 15.31
CA ASP A 230 -1.69 -12.04 14.61
C ASP A 230 -1.07 -13.33 15.16
N HIS A 231 0.17 -13.28 15.65
CA HIS A 231 0.95 -14.49 15.94
C HIS A 231 1.37 -14.65 17.41
N LEU A 232 1.23 -13.62 18.25
CA LEU A 232 1.49 -13.79 19.68
C LEU A 232 0.52 -14.84 20.27
N PRO A 233 1.03 -15.82 21.03
CA PRO A 233 0.16 -16.76 21.72
C PRO A 233 -0.75 -16.00 22.69
N ALA A 234 -1.91 -16.57 23.00
CA ALA A 234 -2.88 -15.98 23.92
C ALA A 234 -2.21 -15.61 25.26
N SER A 235 -1.90 -14.33 25.40
CA SER A 235 -1.08 -13.76 26.47
C SER A 235 -1.54 -12.32 26.73
N ASN A 236 -1.03 -11.70 27.78
CA ASN A 236 -1.34 -10.30 28.09
C ASN A 236 -0.83 -9.31 27.02
N PHE A 237 0.07 -9.74 26.12
CA PHE A 237 0.65 -8.88 25.08
C PHE A 237 -0.18 -8.86 23.80
N THR A 238 -0.91 -9.94 23.48
CA THR A 238 -1.70 -10.02 22.26
C THR A 238 -2.76 -8.91 22.20
N PRO A 239 -3.56 -8.66 23.25
CA PRO A 239 -4.53 -7.55 23.24
C PRO A 239 -3.87 -6.17 23.14
N LEU A 240 -2.67 -6.01 23.73
CA LEU A 240 -1.90 -4.76 23.64
C LEU A 240 -1.40 -4.50 22.21
N ALA A 241 -0.92 -5.55 21.52
CA ALA A 241 -0.50 -5.46 20.13
C ALA A 241 -1.70 -5.13 19.22
N GLN A 242 -2.84 -5.80 19.44
CA GLN A 242 -4.10 -5.53 18.73
C GLN A 242 -4.58 -4.09 18.93
N TYR A 243 -4.55 -3.59 20.17
CA TYR A 243 -4.90 -2.21 20.48
C TYR A 243 -3.97 -1.21 19.78
N LEU A 244 -2.65 -1.37 19.90
CA LEU A 244 -1.70 -0.44 19.31
C LEU A 244 -1.79 -0.43 17.78
N TYR A 245 -1.90 -1.60 17.15
CA TYR A 245 -2.10 -1.68 15.69
C TYR A 245 -3.41 -0.99 15.28
N ALA A 246 -4.51 -1.24 15.98
CA ALA A 246 -5.78 -0.57 15.73
C ALA A 246 -5.69 0.95 15.91
N HIS A 247 -5.00 1.41 16.95
CA HIS A 247 -4.82 2.83 17.22
C HIS A 247 -4.05 3.52 16.08
N ILE A 248 -2.98 2.90 15.56
CA ILE A 248 -2.26 3.44 14.40
C ILE A 248 -3.15 3.46 13.16
N CYS A 249 -3.95 2.41 12.92
CA CYS A 249 -4.85 2.37 11.77
C CYS A 249 -5.96 3.43 11.83
N LEU A 250 -6.43 3.81 13.02
CA LEU A 250 -7.52 4.78 13.16
C LEU A 250 -7.02 6.23 13.27
N ASN A 251 -5.84 6.44 13.85
CA ASN A 251 -5.33 7.77 14.21
C ASN A 251 -4.02 8.15 13.51
N GLY A 252 -3.35 7.21 12.84
CA GLY A 252 -2.05 7.42 12.19
C GLY A 252 -2.15 7.95 10.75
N THR A 253 -0.99 8.18 10.14
CA THR A 253 -0.84 8.61 8.74
C THR A 253 -1.28 7.54 7.73
N HIS A 254 -1.33 6.28 8.17
CA HIS A 254 -1.75 5.11 7.41
C HIS A 254 -3.17 4.66 7.77
N TYR A 255 -4.15 5.56 7.63
CA TYR A 255 -5.54 5.30 7.99
C TYR A 255 -6.13 4.06 7.29
N ASP A 256 -6.67 3.14 8.07
CA ASP A 256 -7.35 1.91 7.65
C ASP A 256 -8.47 1.58 8.63
N GLN A 257 -9.69 2.01 8.29
CA GLN A 257 -10.86 1.85 9.15
C GLN A 257 -11.21 0.37 9.40
N ASP A 258 -11.16 -0.46 8.36
CA ASP A 258 -11.61 -1.85 8.42
C ASP A 258 -10.73 -2.67 9.35
N ASN A 259 -9.40 -2.56 9.18
CA ASN A 259 -8.47 -3.22 10.09
C ASN A 259 -8.47 -2.56 11.46
N GLY A 260 -8.55 -1.22 11.53
CA GLY A 260 -8.64 -0.48 12.79
C GLY A 260 -9.75 -0.98 13.70
N ILE A 261 -11.00 -0.99 13.20
CA ILE A 261 -12.16 -1.45 13.98
C ILE A 261 -12.11 -2.96 14.26
N ARG A 262 -11.63 -3.77 13.30
CA ARG A 262 -11.50 -5.22 13.49
C ARG A 262 -10.58 -5.57 14.66
N TYR A 263 -9.37 -5.03 14.67
CA TYR A 263 -8.38 -5.32 15.72
C TYR A 263 -8.76 -4.65 17.05
N LEU A 264 -9.39 -3.48 17.01
CA LEU A 264 -9.91 -2.84 18.21
C LEU A 264 -10.95 -3.71 18.92
N ARG A 265 -11.91 -4.29 18.17
CA ARG A 265 -12.89 -5.23 18.72
C ARG A 265 -12.26 -6.49 19.29
N MET A 266 -11.15 -6.98 18.71
CA MET A 266 -10.40 -8.12 19.25
C MET A 266 -9.79 -7.77 20.62
N ALA A 267 -9.16 -6.61 20.74
CA ALA A 267 -8.60 -6.12 22.01
C ALA A 267 -9.69 -5.86 23.07
N VAL A 268 -10.84 -5.31 22.68
CA VAL A 268 -12.01 -5.10 23.54
C VAL A 268 -12.55 -6.43 24.09
N ARG A 269 -12.67 -7.47 23.27
CA ARG A 269 -13.10 -8.81 23.72
C ARG A 269 -12.16 -9.40 24.76
N ALA A 270 -10.89 -9.04 24.70
CA ALA A 270 -9.89 -9.42 25.70
C ALA A 270 -9.82 -8.46 26.91
N SER A 271 -10.76 -7.51 27.01
CA SER A 271 -10.83 -6.51 28.09
C SER A 271 -9.57 -5.65 28.23
N GLU A 272 -8.89 -5.36 27.12
CA GLU A 272 -7.80 -4.38 27.11
C GLU A 272 -8.36 -2.98 27.40
N LYS A 273 -7.78 -2.30 28.39
CA LYS A 273 -8.38 -1.08 28.98
C LYS A 273 -8.36 0.09 28.01
N ASN A 274 -7.28 0.28 27.28
CA ASN A 274 -7.16 1.39 26.35
C ASN A 274 -8.07 1.19 25.13
N ALA A 275 -8.24 -0.06 24.68
CA ALA A 275 -9.16 -0.47 23.63
C ALA A 275 -10.61 -0.24 24.05
N LEU A 276 -10.97 -0.61 25.28
CA LEU A 276 -12.31 -0.34 25.84
C LEU A 276 -12.61 1.17 25.86
N PHE A 277 -11.65 1.98 26.30
CA PHE A 277 -11.79 3.43 26.33
C PHE A 277 -11.93 4.02 24.92
N LEU A 278 -11.03 3.64 24.00
CA LEU A 278 -11.06 4.11 22.63
C LEU A 278 -12.35 3.70 21.91
N TYR A 279 -12.77 2.45 22.05
CA TYR A 279 -14.00 1.95 21.43
C TYR A 279 -15.24 2.61 22.03
N GLY A 280 -15.24 2.87 23.35
CA GLY A 280 -16.30 3.63 24.01
C GLY A 280 -16.46 5.05 23.45
N ASN A 281 -15.34 5.76 23.21
CA ASN A 281 -15.37 7.08 22.58
C ASN A 281 -15.89 7.03 21.14
N ILE A 282 -15.43 6.05 20.36
CA ILE A 282 -15.90 5.85 18.98
C ILE A 282 -17.42 5.65 18.95
N LEU A 283 -17.96 4.78 19.82
CA LEU A 283 -19.40 4.54 19.93
C LEU A 283 -20.18 5.78 20.38
N PHE A 284 -19.67 6.52 21.37
CA PHE A 284 -20.30 7.72 21.89
C PHE A 284 -20.37 8.85 20.85
N ASN A 285 -19.31 9.01 20.05
CA ASN A 285 -19.22 10.04 19.03
C ASN A 285 -19.86 9.63 17.68
N GLY A 286 -20.19 8.35 17.50
CA GLY A 286 -20.71 7.84 16.23
C GLY A 286 -19.66 7.76 15.12
N GLU A 287 -18.39 7.58 15.49
CA GLU A 287 -17.26 7.57 14.56
C GLU A 287 -17.11 6.23 13.84
N HIS A 288 -16.49 6.23 12.66
CA HIS A 288 -16.17 5.01 11.90
C HIS A 288 -17.37 4.08 11.60
N GLY A 289 -18.60 4.63 11.58
CA GLY A 289 -19.82 3.86 11.34
C GLY A 289 -20.27 2.99 12.52
N GLU A 290 -19.68 3.19 13.70
CA GLU A 290 -20.06 2.53 14.94
C GLU A 290 -20.94 3.48 15.77
N GLN A 291 -22.07 3.02 16.31
CA GLN A 291 -22.95 3.81 17.18
C GLN A 291 -23.48 2.97 18.33
N ILE A 292 -23.82 3.62 19.44
CA ILE A 292 -24.60 2.99 20.51
C ILE A 292 -26.00 2.71 19.95
N ASN A 293 -26.34 1.43 19.76
CA ASN A 293 -27.72 1.00 19.54
C ASN A 293 -28.52 1.05 20.83
#